data_AF-A0A1H3IE17-F1
#
_entry.id   AF-A0A1H3IE17-F1
#
_cell.length_a   1.000
_cell.length_b   1.000
_cell.length_c   1.000
_cell.angle_alpha   90.00
_cell.angle_beta   90.00
_cell.angle_gamma   90.00
#
_symmetry.space_group_name_H-M   'P 1'
#
loop_
_entity.id
_entity.type
_entity.pdbx_description
1 polymer ?
#
loop_
_entity_poly.entity_id
_entity_poly.type
_entity_poly.pdbx_seq_one_letter_code
_entity_poly.pdbx_strand_id
1 'polypeptide(L)'
;MAGYRADFPRERIDIDLSRLDPYVLDPDRVRAATNVTMAGIIGARHTLDLEHLRDQRLSTVAFHLANYWVSEKLRDANGEPKTHLFTHAKRIVLQWLRSDRVVYKGGCQPAQLLYLQLADEVCELLMGALLDQPGGESIIRATLDPFMPEGSTIDVNFPTSKAGRHTPRADRSHLNYIVTDSDWEAKFAQLLDEHPEVLAYTKNQNLGFEVPYSEQGEARTYLPDFLVRLRTPEGSDPMTLVVEIKGYRGHDAALKAETMRNKWIPAVNRLGTHGRWAFVELRSLHDFRDEFDAAIEALVAATEPA
;
A
#
# COMPACT_ATOMS: atom_id res chain seq x y z
N MET A 1 7.86 5.38 9.91
CA MET A 1 6.74 6.30 9.58
C MET A 1 5.56 5.90 10.45
N ALA A 2 4.92 6.83 11.15
CA ALA A 2 3.82 6.54 12.08
C ALA A 2 2.45 6.41 11.38
N GLY A 3 2.30 6.96 10.17
CA GLY A 3 1.06 6.87 9.40
C GLY A 3 1.07 7.72 8.14
N TYR A 4 -0.08 7.80 7.47
CA TYR A 4 -0.29 8.62 6.29
C TYR A 4 -1.32 9.71 6.60
N ARG A 5 -1.12 10.90 6.05
CA ARG A 5 -2.07 12.01 6.13
C ARG A 5 -2.48 12.44 4.73
N ALA A 6 -3.77 12.50 4.45
CA ALA A 6 -4.27 13.15 3.25
C ALA A 6 -4.40 14.68 3.50
N ASP A 7 -3.43 15.45 3.01
CA ASP A 7 -3.41 16.91 3.02
C ASP A 7 -3.94 17.44 1.69
N PHE A 8 -5.25 17.69 1.65
CA PHE A 8 -5.93 18.20 0.46
C PHE A 8 -5.64 19.70 0.33
N PRO A 9 -4.94 20.16 -0.72
CA PRO A 9 -4.67 21.59 -0.92
C PRO A 9 -5.95 22.37 -1.25
N ARG A 10 -7.06 21.67 -1.56
CA ARG A 10 -8.39 22.23 -1.75
C ARG A 10 -9.34 21.51 -0.79
N GLU A 11 -10.24 22.24 -0.15
CA GLU A 11 -11.38 21.69 0.63
C GLU A 11 -12.42 20.94 -0.25
N ARG A 12 -12.01 20.53 -1.45
CA ARG A 12 -12.83 19.87 -2.46
C ARG A 12 -12.05 18.68 -3.03
N ILE A 13 -12.71 17.52 -3.01
CA ILE A 13 -12.23 16.29 -3.63
C ILE A 13 -12.93 16.06 -4.97
N ASP A 14 -12.17 15.61 -5.97
CA ASP A 14 -12.65 15.17 -7.29
C ASP A 14 -11.73 14.04 -7.79
N ILE A 15 -12.27 13.08 -8.54
CA ILE A 15 -11.52 11.96 -9.09
C ILE A 15 -11.79 11.78 -10.58
N ASP A 16 -10.79 11.37 -11.35
CA ASP A 16 -10.96 10.97 -12.74
C ASP A 16 -11.23 9.47 -12.81
N LEU A 17 -12.50 9.12 -12.87
CA LEU A 17 -12.96 7.73 -12.93
C LEU A 17 -12.49 7.00 -14.20
N SER A 18 -12.19 7.71 -15.29
CA SER A 18 -11.83 7.07 -16.57
C SER A 18 -10.52 6.30 -16.51
N ARG A 19 -9.66 6.64 -15.54
CA ARG A 19 -8.35 6.02 -15.29
C ARG A 19 -8.41 4.81 -14.36
N LEU A 20 -9.56 4.56 -13.73
CA LEU A 20 -9.73 3.37 -12.89
C LEU A 20 -9.95 2.12 -13.74
N ASP A 21 -9.28 1.05 -13.38
CA ASP A 21 -9.65 -0.27 -13.88
C ASP A 21 -11.05 -0.66 -13.38
N PRO A 22 -11.86 -1.36 -14.20
CA PRO A 22 -13.19 -1.78 -13.79
C PRO A 22 -13.16 -2.68 -12.55
N TYR A 23 -13.82 -2.25 -11.48
CA TYR A 23 -14.04 -3.06 -10.30
C TYR A 23 -15.10 -4.13 -10.58
N VAL A 24 -14.71 -5.40 -10.59
CA VAL A 24 -15.64 -6.51 -10.83
C VAL A 24 -16.17 -7.01 -9.50
N LEU A 25 -17.48 -6.86 -9.27
CA LEU A 25 -18.18 -7.50 -8.16
C LEU A 25 -18.81 -8.81 -8.65
N ASP A 26 -18.31 -9.93 -8.15
CA ASP A 26 -18.79 -11.28 -8.49
C ASP A 26 -19.19 -12.06 -7.23
N PRO A 27 -19.89 -13.21 -7.38
CA PRO A 27 -20.36 -14.00 -6.24
C PRO A 27 -19.23 -14.53 -5.34
N ASP A 28 -18.02 -14.73 -5.88
CA ASP A 28 -16.89 -15.25 -5.10
C ASP A 28 -16.31 -14.17 -4.19
N ARG A 29 -16.19 -12.93 -4.68
CA ARG A 29 -15.85 -11.75 -3.86
C ARG A 29 -16.89 -11.48 -2.78
N VAL A 30 -18.18 -11.56 -3.11
CA VAL A 30 -19.25 -11.41 -2.12
C VAL A 30 -19.16 -12.50 -1.06
N ARG A 31 -18.96 -13.76 -1.47
CA ARG A 31 -18.82 -14.89 -0.55
C ARG A 31 -17.62 -14.72 0.37
N ALA A 32 -16.48 -14.28 -0.16
CA ALA A 32 -15.29 -13.97 0.62
C ALA A 32 -15.60 -12.91 1.70
N ALA A 33 -16.32 -11.85 1.32
CA ALA A 33 -16.73 -10.78 2.22
C ALA A 33 -17.69 -11.24 3.33
N THR A 34 -18.48 -12.29 3.09
CA THR A 34 -19.46 -12.81 4.07
C THR A 34 -18.94 -13.96 4.94
N ASN A 35 -17.95 -14.72 4.48
CA ASN A 35 -17.46 -15.93 5.18
C ASN A 35 -16.48 -15.63 6.32
N VAL A 36 -15.85 -14.44 6.32
CA VAL A 36 -14.94 -14.01 7.37
C VAL A 36 -15.77 -13.31 8.46
N THR A 37 -16.10 -14.04 9.53
CA THR A 37 -16.62 -13.60 10.85
C THR A 37 -17.47 -12.33 10.89
N MET A 38 -18.80 -12.47 11.07
CA MET A 38 -19.71 -11.37 11.47
C MET A 38 -19.41 -10.01 10.80
N ALA A 39 -19.15 -10.02 9.49
CA ALA A 39 -18.79 -8.82 8.76
C ALA A 39 -19.89 -7.77 8.93
N GLY A 40 -19.56 -6.68 9.63
CA GLY A 40 -20.49 -5.59 9.83
C GLY A 40 -20.99 -5.07 8.49
N ILE A 41 -22.26 -4.68 8.42
CA ILE A 41 -22.77 -3.92 7.29
C ILE A 41 -22.62 -2.45 7.67
N ILE A 42 -21.87 -1.69 6.86
CA ILE A 42 -21.70 -0.26 7.12
C ILE A 42 -23.05 0.46 7.02
N GLY A 43 -23.40 1.23 8.05
CA GLY A 43 -24.70 1.89 8.15
C GLY A 43 -25.80 1.09 8.85
N ALA A 44 -25.56 -0.17 9.24
CA ALA A 44 -26.49 -0.93 10.07
C ALA A 44 -26.31 -0.57 11.55
N ARG A 45 -27.26 0.20 12.12
CA ARG A 45 -27.37 0.36 13.58
C ARG A 45 -28.23 -0.72 14.25
N HIS A 46 -29.03 -1.44 13.45
CA HIS A 46 -29.83 -2.58 13.90
C HIS A 46 -29.88 -3.60 12.76
N THR A 47 -29.67 -4.85 13.12
CA THR A 47 -29.70 -6.09 12.33
C THR A 47 -30.39 -5.95 10.97
N LEU A 48 -29.60 -5.78 9.90
CA LEU A 48 -30.10 -5.86 8.53
C LEU A 48 -29.82 -7.26 7.99
N ASP A 49 -30.91 -7.97 7.70
CA ASP A 49 -30.87 -9.19 6.92
C ASP A 49 -30.64 -8.85 5.43
N LEU A 50 -29.96 -9.75 4.74
CA LEU A 50 -29.52 -9.67 3.36
C LEU A 50 -30.64 -9.33 2.35
N GLU A 51 -31.88 -9.69 2.68
CA GLU A 51 -33.06 -9.38 1.86
C GLU A 51 -33.36 -7.89 1.75
N HIS A 52 -33.09 -7.08 2.79
CA HIS A 52 -33.37 -5.65 2.78
C HIS A 52 -32.40 -4.84 1.90
N LEU A 53 -31.27 -5.43 1.50
CA LEU A 53 -30.28 -4.78 0.65
C LEU A 53 -30.74 -4.70 -0.82
N ARG A 54 -31.58 -5.64 -1.29
CA ARG A 54 -31.97 -5.70 -2.71
C ARG A 54 -32.74 -4.48 -3.21
N ASP A 55 -33.50 -3.83 -2.33
CA ASP A 55 -34.34 -2.67 -2.68
C ASP A 55 -33.68 -1.32 -2.40
N GLN A 56 -32.41 -1.30 -2.00
CA GLN A 56 -31.72 -0.04 -1.73
C GLN A 56 -31.43 0.73 -3.02
N ARG A 57 -31.91 1.98 -3.05
CA ARG A 57 -31.56 2.93 -4.12
C ARG A 57 -30.05 3.18 -4.11
N LEU A 58 -29.46 3.36 -5.29
CA LEU A 58 -28.03 3.70 -5.45
C LEU A 58 -27.59 4.89 -4.59
N SER A 59 -28.47 5.88 -4.38
CA SER A 59 -28.15 7.01 -3.51
C SER A 59 -28.00 6.65 -2.03
N THR A 60 -28.65 5.58 -1.56
CA THR A 60 -28.51 5.05 -0.20
C THR A 60 -27.18 4.32 -0.06
N VAL A 61 -26.85 3.47 -1.03
CA VAL A 61 -25.55 2.81 -1.09
C VAL A 61 -24.41 3.84 -1.13
N ALA A 62 -24.53 4.86 -1.98
CA ALA A 62 -23.57 5.96 -2.06
C ALA A 62 -23.45 6.75 -0.76
N PHE A 63 -24.56 6.94 -0.03
CA PHE A 63 -24.55 7.63 1.27
C PHE A 63 -23.71 6.84 2.28
N HIS A 64 -23.95 5.54 2.42
CA HIS A 64 -23.24 4.71 3.40
C HIS A 64 -21.77 4.56 3.07
N LEU A 65 -21.44 4.27 1.80
CA LEU A 65 -20.05 4.21 1.34
C LEU A 65 -19.32 5.55 1.56
N ALA A 66 -19.95 6.68 1.21
CA ALA A 66 -19.34 7.99 1.45
C ALA A 66 -19.19 8.32 2.93
N ASN A 67 -20.15 7.90 3.77
CA ASN A 67 -20.05 8.09 5.22
C ASN A 67 -18.87 7.28 5.76
N TYR A 68 -18.76 6.01 5.38
CA TYR A 68 -17.61 5.17 5.75
C TYR A 68 -16.29 5.76 5.25
N TRP A 69 -16.25 6.22 3.99
CA TRP A 69 -15.06 6.82 3.40
C TRP A 69 -14.60 8.06 4.18
N VAL A 70 -15.53 8.95 4.54
CA VAL A 70 -15.21 10.15 5.33
C VAL A 70 -14.82 9.80 6.75
N SER A 71 -15.58 8.91 7.39
CA SER A 71 -15.33 8.49 8.75
C SER A 71 -13.97 7.81 8.88
N GLU A 72 -13.60 6.91 7.97
CA GLU A 72 -12.41 6.07 8.16
C GLU A 72 -11.18 6.51 7.38
N LYS A 73 -11.34 7.14 6.21
CA LYS A 73 -10.20 7.45 5.31
C LYS A 73 -9.93 8.94 5.16
N LEU A 74 -10.96 9.80 5.22
CA LEU A 74 -10.80 11.26 5.09
C LEU A 74 -10.78 11.94 6.47
N ARG A 75 -9.76 11.65 7.29
CA ARG A 75 -9.57 12.23 8.62
C ARG A 75 -8.56 13.39 8.61
N ASP A 76 -8.63 14.27 9.60
CA ASP A 76 -7.70 15.38 9.82
C ASP A 76 -6.49 14.98 10.70
N ALA A 77 -5.66 15.95 11.07
CA ALA A 77 -4.44 15.74 11.87
C ALA A 77 -4.70 15.20 13.28
N ASN A 78 -5.90 15.41 13.82
CA ASN A 78 -6.31 14.93 15.14
C ASN A 78 -7.06 13.58 15.06
N GLY A 79 -7.18 13.01 13.85
CA GLY A 79 -7.96 11.80 13.62
C GLY A 79 -9.46 12.06 13.49
N GLU A 80 -9.91 13.32 13.46
CA GLU A 80 -11.32 13.66 13.33
C GLU A 80 -11.78 13.56 11.86
N PRO A 81 -12.95 12.97 11.58
CA PRO A 81 -13.48 12.91 10.22
C PRO A 81 -13.70 14.30 9.60
N LYS A 82 -13.26 14.50 8.35
CA LYS A 82 -13.52 15.73 7.58
C LYS A 82 -14.95 15.73 7.04
N THR A 83 -15.93 15.88 7.92
CA THR A 83 -17.37 15.81 7.63
C THR A 83 -17.82 16.76 6.51
N HIS A 84 -17.15 17.91 6.34
CA HIS A 84 -17.42 18.84 5.25
C HIS A 84 -17.20 18.24 3.84
N LEU A 85 -16.37 17.19 3.71
CA LEU A 85 -16.12 16.49 2.44
C LEU A 85 -17.24 15.50 2.06
N PHE A 86 -18.19 15.23 2.96
CA PHE A 86 -19.23 14.23 2.76
C PHE A 86 -20.02 14.41 1.47
N THR A 87 -20.44 15.64 1.16
CA THR A 87 -21.21 15.92 -0.05
C THR A 87 -20.41 15.62 -1.33
N HIS A 88 -19.11 15.90 -1.31
CA HIS A 88 -18.21 15.58 -2.41
C HIS A 88 -17.98 14.07 -2.53
N ALA A 89 -17.71 13.39 -1.42
CA ALA A 89 -17.53 11.94 -1.37
C ALA A 89 -18.78 11.21 -1.90
N LYS A 90 -19.97 11.61 -1.44
CA LYS A 90 -21.24 11.02 -1.91
C LYS A 90 -21.47 11.23 -3.40
N ARG A 91 -21.14 12.42 -3.93
CA ARG A 91 -21.21 12.68 -5.37
C ARG A 91 -20.29 11.74 -6.14
N ILE A 92 -19.04 11.61 -5.72
CA ILE A 92 -18.03 10.76 -6.36
C ILE A 92 -18.47 9.30 -6.36
N VAL A 93 -18.85 8.77 -5.19
CA VAL A 93 -19.31 7.37 -5.07
C VAL A 93 -20.55 7.14 -5.95
N LEU A 94 -21.50 8.07 -5.98
CA LEU A 94 -22.68 7.94 -6.83
C LEU A 94 -22.34 8.00 -8.33
N GLN A 95 -21.35 8.80 -8.73
CA GLN A 95 -20.84 8.82 -10.11
C GLN A 95 -20.17 7.49 -10.46
N TRP A 96 -19.33 6.95 -9.58
CA TRP A 96 -18.69 5.66 -9.75
C TRP A 96 -19.70 4.52 -9.86
N LEU A 97 -20.70 4.45 -8.96
CA LEU A 97 -21.78 3.45 -9.00
C LEU A 97 -22.62 3.50 -10.29
N ARG A 98 -22.61 4.62 -11.02
CA ARG A 98 -23.32 4.80 -12.30
C ARG A 98 -22.43 4.64 -13.52
N SER A 99 -21.13 4.50 -13.32
CA SER A 99 -20.14 4.41 -14.39
C SER A 99 -19.93 2.95 -14.83
N ASP A 100 -19.17 2.78 -15.92
CA ASP A 100 -18.68 1.49 -16.40
C ASP A 100 -17.52 0.92 -15.55
N ARG A 101 -17.07 1.67 -14.54
CA ARG A 101 -15.95 1.30 -13.64
C ARG A 101 -16.36 0.38 -12.51
N VAL A 102 -17.62 -0.01 -12.44
CA VAL A 102 -18.11 -1.08 -11.57
C VAL A 102 -18.94 -2.05 -12.41
N VAL A 103 -18.57 -3.32 -12.38
CA VAL A 103 -19.20 -4.39 -13.17
C VAL A 103 -19.75 -5.44 -12.24
N TYR A 104 -21.07 -5.61 -12.28
CA TYR A 104 -21.77 -6.61 -11.48
C TYR A 104 -21.93 -7.91 -12.29
N LYS A 105 -21.35 -9.00 -11.82
CA LYS A 105 -21.44 -10.34 -12.44
C LYS A 105 -22.27 -11.29 -11.57
N GLY A 106 -22.81 -12.34 -12.18
CA GLY A 106 -23.48 -13.42 -11.44
C GLY A 106 -24.70 -12.99 -10.61
N GLY A 107 -25.39 -11.92 -11.01
CA GLY A 107 -26.54 -11.38 -10.28
C GLY A 107 -26.18 -10.55 -9.04
N CYS A 108 -24.90 -10.20 -8.85
CA CYS A 108 -24.48 -9.28 -7.81
C CYS A 108 -25.17 -7.92 -7.94
N GLN A 109 -25.36 -7.25 -6.80
CA GLN A 109 -26.10 -6.00 -6.69
C GLN A 109 -25.29 -4.95 -5.94
N PRO A 110 -25.49 -3.65 -6.24
CA PRO A 110 -24.76 -2.55 -5.60
C PRO A 110 -24.78 -2.57 -4.08
N ALA A 111 -25.90 -2.98 -3.47
CA ALA A 111 -26.05 -2.97 -2.03
C ALA A 111 -25.13 -3.98 -1.29
N GLN A 112 -24.60 -4.98 -2.00
CA GLN A 112 -23.58 -5.88 -1.45
C GLN A 112 -22.27 -5.14 -1.15
N LEU A 113 -21.99 -4.01 -1.80
CA LEU A 113 -20.83 -3.18 -1.48
C LEU A 113 -20.88 -2.58 -0.05
N LEU A 114 -22.01 -2.71 0.65
CA LEU A 114 -22.14 -2.29 2.06
C LEU A 114 -21.57 -3.30 3.05
N TYR A 115 -21.14 -4.49 2.61
CA TYR A 115 -20.30 -5.33 3.45
C TYR A 115 -19.01 -4.60 3.77
N LEU A 116 -18.63 -4.54 5.05
CA LEU A 116 -17.49 -3.76 5.52
C LEU A 116 -16.22 -3.98 4.69
N GLN A 117 -15.89 -5.24 4.38
CA GLN A 117 -14.70 -5.55 3.58
C GLN A 117 -14.76 -4.98 2.15
N LEU A 118 -15.92 -5.07 1.49
CA LEU A 118 -16.09 -4.51 0.14
C LEU A 118 -16.18 -2.98 0.18
N ALA A 119 -16.79 -2.42 1.22
CA ALA A 119 -16.83 -0.98 1.43
C ALA A 119 -15.43 -0.40 1.62
N ASP A 120 -14.61 -1.08 2.42
CA ASP A 120 -13.20 -0.73 2.65
C ASP A 120 -12.39 -0.80 1.35
N GLU A 121 -12.49 -1.91 0.62
CA GLU A 121 -11.81 -2.09 -0.68
C GLU A 121 -12.20 -1.00 -1.69
N VAL A 122 -13.49 -0.69 -1.84
CA VAL A 122 -13.95 0.37 -2.73
C VAL A 122 -13.46 1.75 -2.28
N CYS A 123 -13.49 2.04 -0.98
CA CYS A 123 -13.01 3.32 -0.47
C CYS A 123 -11.49 3.48 -0.65
N GLU A 124 -10.72 2.40 -0.56
CA GLU A 124 -9.29 2.37 -0.87
C GLU A 124 -9.04 2.60 -2.37
N LEU A 125 -9.77 1.92 -3.26
CA LEU A 125 -9.72 2.16 -4.70
C LEU A 125 -9.98 3.63 -5.05
N LEU A 126 -11.04 4.22 -4.50
CA LEU A 126 -11.39 5.62 -4.74
C LEU A 126 -10.39 6.58 -4.11
N MET A 127 -9.77 6.22 -2.97
CA MET A 127 -8.64 6.97 -2.42
C MET A 127 -7.45 6.94 -3.37
N GLY A 128 -7.08 5.77 -3.91
CA GLY A 128 -6.01 5.67 -4.92
C GLY A 128 -6.23 6.62 -6.10
N ALA A 129 -7.44 6.64 -6.66
CA ALA A 129 -7.81 7.54 -7.76
C ALA A 129 -7.77 9.03 -7.38
N LEU A 130 -8.10 9.36 -6.14
CA LEU A 130 -8.03 10.71 -5.60
C LEU A 130 -6.59 11.20 -5.45
N LEU A 131 -5.66 10.28 -5.24
CA LEU A 131 -4.25 10.56 -5.04
C LEU A 131 -3.43 10.59 -6.33
N ASP A 132 -3.86 9.84 -7.35
CA ASP A 132 -3.21 9.72 -8.67
C ASP A 132 -3.71 10.76 -9.71
N GLN A 133 -4.21 11.92 -9.26
CA GLN A 133 -4.71 12.99 -10.14
C GLN A 133 -3.58 13.62 -10.97
N PRO A 134 -3.68 13.66 -12.32
CA PRO A 134 -2.65 14.26 -13.16
C PRO A 134 -2.67 15.78 -13.03
N GLY A 135 -1.53 16.37 -12.67
CA GLY A 135 -1.39 17.82 -12.44
C GLY A 135 -2.02 18.32 -11.13
N GLY A 136 -2.53 17.43 -10.27
CA GLY A 136 -2.91 17.75 -8.90
C GLY A 136 -1.70 17.67 -7.98
N GLU A 137 -1.58 18.58 -7.02
CA GLU A 137 -0.65 18.40 -5.91
C GLU A 137 -1.03 17.12 -5.16
N SER A 138 -0.17 16.10 -5.18
CA SER A 138 -0.41 14.84 -4.48
C SER A 138 -0.56 15.05 -2.97
N ILE A 139 -1.58 14.38 -2.42
CA ILE A 139 -2.23 14.70 -1.15
C ILE A 139 -1.68 13.88 0.02
N ILE A 140 -1.03 12.73 -0.20
CA ILE A 140 -0.47 11.97 0.93
C ILE A 140 0.82 12.63 1.41
N ARG A 141 0.83 13.03 2.68
CA ARG A 141 2.04 13.30 3.46
C ARG A 141 2.32 12.15 4.41
N ALA A 142 3.59 11.79 4.49
CA ALA A 142 4.10 10.93 5.54
C ALA A 142 3.93 11.61 6.91
N THR A 143 3.33 10.92 7.87
CA THR A 143 3.46 11.30 9.28
C THR A 143 4.66 10.57 9.84
N LEU A 144 5.76 11.29 10.06
CA LEU A 144 6.95 10.74 10.69
C LEU A 144 6.72 10.52 12.19
N ASP A 145 7.45 9.57 12.77
CA ASP A 145 7.50 9.44 14.23
C ASP A 145 8.18 10.69 14.79
N PRO A 146 7.56 11.41 15.74
CA PRO A 146 8.11 12.67 16.26
C PRO A 146 9.39 12.49 17.10
N PHE A 147 9.66 11.27 17.59
CA PHE A 147 10.81 10.95 18.41
C PHE A 147 11.91 10.22 17.62
N MET A 148 11.52 9.39 16.65
CA MET A 148 12.45 8.66 15.76
C MET A 148 12.08 8.83 14.27
N PRO A 149 12.24 10.05 13.72
CA PRO A 149 11.89 10.34 12.33
C PRO A 149 12.83 9.67 11.32
N GLU A 150 14.05 9.35 11.74
CA GLU A 150 15.09 8.70 10.93
C GLU A 150 15.62 7.46 11.66
N GLY A 151 16.02 6.44 10.89
CA GLY A 151 16.61 5.21 11.40
C GLY A 151 17.94 4.91 10.71
N SER A 152 18.81 4.17 11.39
CA SER A 152 20.13 3.79 10.89
C SER A 152 20.47 2.35 11.25
N THR A 153 21.22 1.68 10.39
CA THR A 153 21.74 0.34 10.70
C THR A 153 22.82 0.36 11.79
N ILE A 154 23.35 1.54 12.16
CA ILE A 154 24.38 1.66 13.21
C ILE A 154 23.85 1.24 14.59
N ASP A 155 22.55 1.41 14.82
CA ASP A 155 21.90 1.11 16.09
C ASP A 155 21.40 -0.34 16.16
N VAL A 156 21.58 -1.12 15.09
CA VAL A 156 21.16 -2.52 15.04
C VAL A 156 22.17 -3.37 15.79
N ASN A 157 21.79 -3.76 17.00
CA ASN A 157 22.55 -4.69 17.83
C ASN A 157 21.59 -5.57 18.65
N PHE A 158 21.56 -6.87 18.34
CA PHE A 158 20.73 -7.82 19.07
C PHE A 158 21.32 -9.23 19.01
N PRO A 159 21.15 -10.05 20.07
CA PRO A 159 21.47 -11.47 20.02
C PRO A 159 20.42 -12.24 19.22
N THR A 160 20.83 -13.28 18.48
CA THR A 160 19.91 -14.18 17.77
C THR A 160 20.39 -15.63 17.87
N SER A 161 19.43 -16.55 17.99
CA SER A 161 19.67 -18.01 17.93
C SER A 161 19.43 -18.59 16.54
N LYS A 162 19.00 -17.78 15.57
CA LYS A 162 18.74 -18.23 14.19
C LYS A 162 20.05 -18.69 13.54
N ALA A 163 20.03 -19.91 12.99
CA ALA A 163 21.18 -20.50 12.32
C ALA A 163 21.36 -19.98 10.88
N GLY A 164 20.26 -19.66 10.20
CA GLY A 164 20.26 -19.08 8.86
C GLY A 164 20.84 -17.67 8.91
N ARG A 165 22.00 -17.49 8.27
CA ARG A 165 22.66 -16.20 8.16
C ARG A 165 23.57 -16.16 6.94
N HIS A 166 23.62 -15.01 6.31
CA HIS A 166 24.56 -14.65 5.27
C HIS A 166 25.58 -13.66 5.83
N THR A 167 26.86 -13.83 5.50
CA THR A 167 27.91 -12.86 5.85
C THR A 167 28.06 -11.91 4.66
N PRO A 168 27.52 -10.68 4.75
CA PRO A 168 27.57 -9.74 3.65
C PRO A 168 29.01 -9.26 3.42
N ARG A 169 29.30 -8.78 2.22
CA ARG A 169 30.56 -8.07 2.01
C ARG A 169 30.57 -6.78 2.83
N ALA A 170 31.72 -6.50 3.47
CA ALA A 170 31.87 -5.33 4.34
C ALA A 170 31.72 -3.98 3.61
N ASP A 171 31.91 -3.94 2.29
CA ASP A 171 31.66 -2.76 1.46
C ASP A 171 30.20 -2.60 1.04
N ARG A 172 29.33 -3.57 1.37
CA ARG A 172 27.90 -3.59 1.02
C ARG A 172 26.96 -3.51 2.22
N SER A 173 27.42 -3.86 3.42
CA SER A 173 26.60 -3.76 4.63
C SER A 173 27.45 -3.44 5.84
N HIS A 174 26.92 -2.58 6.72
CA HIS A 174 27.52 -2.32 8.03
C HIS A 174 27.29 -3.46 9.03
N LEU A 175 26.30 -4.33 8.77
CA LEU A 175 25.97 -5.43 9.65
C LEU A 175 26.91 -6.61 9.38
N ASN A 176 27.33 -7.28 10.45
CA ASN A 176 28.19 -8.47 10.35
C ASN A 176 27.45 -9.72 9.83
N TYR A 177 26.13 -9.77 10.01
CA TYR A 177 25.29 -10.86 9.53
C TYR A 177 23.94 -10.35 9.04
N ILE A 178 23.48 -10.92 7.92
CA ILE A 178 22.11 -10.83 7.45
C ILE A 178 21.41 -12.12 7.88
N VAL A 179 20.46 -12.01 8.82
CA VAL A 179 19.77 -13.17 9.37
C VAL A 179 18.69 -13.64 8.40
N THR A 180 18.75 -14.88 7.94
CA THR A 180 17.85 -15.40 6.90
C THR A 180 16.86 -16.41 7.48
N ASP A 181 15.60 -16.27 7.12
CA ASP A 181 14.48 -17.14 7.46
C ASP A 181 14.17 -18.15 6.35
N SER A 182 14.74 -17.96 5.15
CA SER A 182 14.64 -18.90 4.04
C SER A 182 15.90 -18.92 3.18
N ASP A 183 16.06 -19.99 2.41
CA ASP A 183 17.11 -20.09 1.39
C ASP A 183 16.98 -19.02 0.29
N TRP A 184 15.79 -18.46 0.11
CA TRP A 184 15.52 -17.43 -0.90
C TRP A 184 16.19 -16.12 -0.51
N GLU A 185 16.05 -15.73 0.76
CA GLU A 185 16.71 -14.55 1.30
C GLU A 185 18.24 -14.70 1.32
N ALA A 186 18.74 -15.91 1.59
CA ALA A 186 20.18 -16.18 1.55
C ALA A 186 20.74 -16.02 0.13
N LYS A 187 20.06 -16.58 -0.87
CA LYS A 187 20.43 -16.41 -2.29
C LYS A 187 20.31 -14.96 -2.73
N PHE A 188 19.29 -14.24 -2.28
CA PHE A 188 19.13 -12.84 -2.62
C PHE A 188 20.23 -11.97 -1.99
N ALA A 189 20.59 -12.21 -0.73
CA ALA A 189 21.71 -11.51 -0.10
C ALA A 189 23.04 -11.77 -0.85
N GLN A 190 23.29 -13.01 -1.29
CA GLN A 190 24.42 -13.32 -2.15
C GLN A 190 24.38 -12.56 -3.48
N LEU A 191 23.22 -12.49 -4.13
CA LEU A 191 23.05 -11.71 -5.35
C LEU A 191 23.38 -10.23 -5.13
N LEU A 192 22.89 -9.64 -4.04
CA LEU A 192 23.13 -8.23 -3.70
C LEU A 192 24.61 -7.91 -3.46
N ASP A 193 25.38 -8.86 -2.90
CA ASP A 193 26.83 -8.71 -2.74
C ASP A 193 27.57 -8.59 -4.09
N GLU A 194 27.08 -9.29 -5.10
CA GLU A 194 27.70 -9.39 -6.43
C GLU A 194 27.15 -8.36 -7.43
N HIS A 195 26.00 -7.75 -7.14
CA HIS A 195 25.30 -6.89 -8.09
C HIS A 195 26.02 -5.54 -8.31
N PRO A 196 26.32 -5.14 -9.55
CA PRO A 196 27.09 -3.92 -9.84
C PRO A 196 26.36 -2.62 -9.44
N GLU A 197 25.04 -2.59 -9.62
CA GLU A 197 24.21 -1.43 -9.29
C GLU A 197 23.85 -1.33 -7.80
N VAL A 198 24.13 -2.35 -6.99
CA VAL A 198 23.89 -2.25 -5.54
C VAL A 198 25.06 -1.49 -4.93
N LEU A 199 24.77 -0.50 -4.07
CA LEU A 199 25.76 0.22 -3.27
C LEU A 199 25.83 -0.35 -1.86
N ALA A 200 24.67 -0.53 -1.24
CA ALA A 200 24.55 -1.10 0.09
C ALA A 200 23.21 -1.80 0.27
N TYR A 201 23.10 -2.71 1.22
CA TYR A 201 21.82 -3.33 1.58
C TYR A 201 21.74 -3.76 3.04
N THR A 202 20.51 -3.95 3.51
CA THR A 202 20.23 -4.58 4.79
C THR A 202 18.93 -5.36 4.71
N LYS A 203 18.82 -6.45 5.47
CA LYS A 203 17.52 -7.03 5.79
C LYS A 203 16.87 -6.21 6.90
N ASN A 204 15.55 -6.06 6.85
CA ASN A 204 14.75 -5.45 7.89
C ASN A 204 14.53 -6.41 9.07
N GLN A 205 15.62 -6.82 9.71
CA GLN A 205 15.57 -7.65 10.90
C GLN A 205 15.97 -6.79 12.10
N ASN A 206 15.00 -6.51 12.99
CA ASN A 206 15.20 -5.66 14.17
C ASN A 206 15.73 -4.25 13.82
N LEU A 207 15.44 -3.77 12.60
CA LEU A 207 15.80 -2.44 12.13
C LEU A 207 14.71 -1.41 12.51
N GLY A 208 13.49 -1.85 12.78
CA GLY A 208 12.35 -0.97 13.07
C GLY A 208 11.78 -0.28 11.82
N PHE A 209 12.08 -0.77 10.62
CA PHE A 209 11.47 -0.24 9.40
C PHE A 209 10.05 -0.80 9.24
N GLU A 210 9.11 -0.03 9.76
CA GLU A 210 7.70 -0.38 9.82
C GLU A 210 6.85 0.44 8.86
N VAL A 211 5.97 -0.26 8.13
CA VAL A 211 5.02 0.31 7.18
C VAL A 211 3.62 0.14 7.76
N PRO A 212 2.96 1.20 8.23
CA PRO A 212 1.60 1.12 8.71
C PRO A 212 0.66 0.81 7.54
N TYR A 213 -0.32 -0.06 7.75
CA TYR A 213 -1.41 -0.31 6.81
C TYR A 213 -2.72 -0.59 7.57
N SER A 214 -3.83 -0.67 6.86
CA SER A 214 -5.11 -1.06 7.44
C SER A 214 -5.64 -2.28 6.72
N GLU A 215 -6.10 -3.28 7.48
CA GLU A 215 -6.74 -4.48 6.97
C GLU A 215 -8.11 -4.59 7.65
N GLN A 216 -9.19 -4.53 6.85
CA GLN A 216 -10.56 -4.66 7.35
C GLN A 216 -10.91 -3.63 8.45
N GLY A 217 -10.34 -2.42 8.36
CA GLY A 217 -10.52 -1.35 9.35
C GLY A 217 -9.65 -1.46 10.60
N GLU A 218 -8.85 -2.52 10.76
CA GLU A 218 -7.88 -2.63 11.84
C GLU A 218 -6.53 -2.04 11.41
N ALA A 219 -5.84 -1.35 12.34
CA ALA A 219 -4.47 -0.89 12.12
C ALA A 219 -3.50 -2.07 12.22
N ARG A 220 -2.63 -2.21 11.24
CA ARG A 220 -1.63 -3.27 11.13
C ARG A 220 -0.27 -2.71 10.73
N THR A 221 0.77 -3.49 10.97
CA THR A 221 2.14 -3.15 10.60
C THR A 221 2.70 -4.18 9.64
N TYR A 222 3.23 -3.70 8.52
CA TYR A 222 3.95 -4.49 7.53
C TYR A 222 5.45 -4.26 7.70
N LEU A 223 6.21 -5.37 7.71
CA LEU A 223 7.65 -5.40 7.75
C LEU A 223 8.16 -5.96 6.42
N PRO A 224 8.62 -5.12 5.48
CA PRO A 224 9.23 -5.59 4.24
C PRO A 224 10.57 -6.28 4.50
N ASP A 225 11.01 -7.16 3.60
CA ASP A 225 12.20 -7.99 3.83
C ASP A 225 13.52 -7.22 3.73
N PHE A 226 13.78 -6.50 2.63
CA PHE A 226 15.08 -5.88 2.36
C PHE A 226 14.96 -4.40 1.98
N LEU A 227 16.00 -3.64 2.35
CA LEU A 227 16.28 -2.30 1.85
C LEU A 227 17.58 -2.34 1.05
N VAL A 228 17.52 -1.91 -0.21
CA VAL A 228 18.66 -1.94 -1.13
C VAL A 228 18.92 -0.55 -1.67
N ARG A 229 20.11 -0.01 -1.41
CA ARG A 229 20.56 1.25 -1.99
C ARG A 229 21.20 0.99 -3.34
N LEU A 230 20.65 1.62 -4.37
CA LEU A 230 21.10 1.49 -5.75
C LEU A 230 21.99 2.66 -6.15
N ARG A 231 22.89 2.39 -7.09
CA ARG A 231 23.67 3.39 -7.79
C ARG A 231 22.73 4.20 -8.67
N THR A 232 22.98 5.50 -8.70
CA THR A 232 22.25 6.46 -9.54
C THR A 232 23.26 7.23 -10.39
N PRO A 233 22.83 7.79 -11.54
CA PRO A 233 23.69 8.66 -12.33
C PRO A 233 24.27 9.79 -11.47
N GLU A 234 25.49 10.21 -11.79
CA GLU A 234 26.19 11.24 -11.03
C GLU A 234 25.35 12.52 -10.96
N GLY A 235 25.21 13.08 -9.74
CA GLY A 235 24.37 14.25 -9.47
C GLY A 235 22.88 13.95 -9.23
N SER A 236 22.43 12.68 -9.31
CA SER A 236 21.07 12.29 -8.95
C SER A 236 20.97 11.81 -7.50
N ASP A 237 19.86 12.11 -6.84
CA ASP A 237 19.58 11.60 -5.48
C ASP A 237 19.67 10.07 -5.42
N PRO A 238 20.25 9.51 -4.34
CA PRO A 238 20.37 8.07 -4.17
C PRO A 238 18.98 7.42 -4.13
N MET A 239 18.87 6.24 -4.75
CA MET A 239 17.64 5.45 -4.80
C MET A 239 17.71 4.32 -3.77
N THR A 240 16.67 4.16 -2.96
CA THR A 240 16.48 3.04 -2.04
C THR A 240 15.29 2.21 -2.48
N LEU A 241 15.54 0.95 -2.84
CA LEU A 241 14.54 -0.02 -3.24
C LEU A 241 14.13 -0.86 -2.03
N VAL A 242 12.83 -0.85 -1.72
CA VAL A 242 12.22 -1.79 -0.77
C VAL A 242 11.88 -3.06 -1.52
N VAL A 243 12.41 -4.19 -1.06
CA VAL A 243 12.24 -5.49 -1.72
C VAL A 243 11.49 -6.43 -0.79
N GLU A 244 10.45 -7.04 -1.33
CA GLU A 244 9.71 -8.14 -0.70
C GLU A 244 9.97 -9.43 -1.48
N ILE A 245 10.36 -10.51 -0.79
CA ILE A 245 10.63 -11.83 -1.38
C ILE A 245 9.44 -12.74 -1.07
N LYS A 246 8.68 -13.15 -2.10
CA LYS A 246 7.44 -13.94 -1.92
C LYS A 246 7.47 -15.20 -2.76
N GLY A 247 7.19 -16.35 -2.15
CA GLY A 247 6.93 -17.60 -2.89
C GLY A 247 5.49 -17.78 -3.38
N TYR A 248 4.49 -17.46 -2.56
CA TYR A 248 3.06 -17.62 -2.90
C TYR A 248 2.22 -16.43 -2.43
N ARG A 249 1.22 -16.02 -3.23
CA ARG A 249 0.31 -14.90 -2.90
C ARG A 249 -0.96 -15.39 -2.20
N GLY A 250 -1.12 -15.03 -0.93
CA GLY A 250 -2.42 -14.92 -0.26
C GLY A 250 -3.01 -13.52 -0.40
N HIS A 251 -4.27 -13.33 0.01
CA HIS A 251 -4.98 -12.04 -0.04
C HIS A 251 -4.23 -10.91 0.72
N ASP A 252 -3.68 -11.22 1.90
CA ASP A 252 -2.86 -10.31 2.72
C ASP A 252 -1.61 -9.75 1.97
N ALA A 253 -1.02 -10.54 1.07
CA ALA A 253 0.13 -10.09 0.29
C ALA A 253 -0.23 -8.97 -0.71
N ALA A 254 -1.46 -8.96 -1.23
CA ALA A 254 -1.90 -7.93 -2.18
C ALA A 254 -2.05 -6.56 -1.49
N LEU A 255 -2.65 -6.55 -0.30
CA LEU A 255 -2.92 -5.33 0.47
C LEU A 255 -1.64 -4.61 0.92
N LYS A 256 -0.61 -5.39 1.32
CA LYS A 256 0.72 -4.87 1.66
C LYS A 256 1.40 -4.21 0.47
N ALA A 257 1.38 -4.90 -0.67
CA ALA A 257 1.98 -4.40 -1.91
C ALA A 257 1.25 -3.15 -2.42
N GLU A 258 -0.08 -3.11 -2.33
CA GLU A 258 -0.89 -1.95 -2.66
C GLU A 258 -0.55 -0.76 -1.73
N THR A 259 -0.44 -1.00 -0.43
CA THR A 259 -0.05 0.04 0.54
C THR A 259 1.30 0.64 0.21
N MET A 260 2.28 -0.19 -0.15
CA MET A 260 3.60 0.31 -0.57
C MET A 260 3.52 1.19 -1.80
N ARG A 261 2.89 0.70 -2.87
CA ARG A 261 2.82 1.39 -4.17
C ARG A 261 2.01 2.67 -4.11
N ASN A 262 0.87 2.64 -3.44
CA ASN A 262 -0.13 3.70 -3.53
C ASN A 262 -0.06 4.68 -2.36
N LYS A 263 0.58 4.32 -1.24
CA LYS A 263 0.65 5.17 -0.03
C LYS A 263 2.08 5.47 0.38
N TRP A 264 2.86 4.45 0.74
CA TRP A 264 4.13 4.66 1.41
C TRP A 264 5.20 5.27 0.51
N ILE A 265 5.40 4.70 -0.69
CA ILE A 265 6.40 5.18 -1.64
C ILE A 265 6.12 6.63 -2.09
N PRO A 266 4.89 6.99 -2.51
CA PRO A 266 4.57 8.39 -2.82
C PRO A 266 4.81 9.33 -1.63
N ALA A 267 4.41 8.91 -0.42
CA ALA A 267 4.52 9.73 0.78
C ALA A 267 5.97 10.04 1.16
N VAL A 268 6.86 9.04 1.16
CA VAL A 268 8.27 9.23 1.53
C VAL A 268 9.02 10.05 0.47
N ASN A 269 8.77 9.80 -0.82
CA ASN A 269 9.41 10.54 -1.91
C ASN A 269 9.06 12.03 -1.89
N ARG A 270 7.83 12.35 -1.46
CA ARG A 270 7.37 13.75 -1.34
C ARG A 270 8.04 14.52 -0.20
N LEU A 271 8.56 13.85 0.82
CA LEU A 271 9.30 14.53 1.89
C LEU A 271 10.54 15.25 1.33
N GLY A 272 11.15 14.71 0.27
CA GLY A 272 12.35 15.28 -0.34
C GLY A 272 13.60 15.22 0.53
N THR A 273 13.50 14.68 1.75
CA THR A 273 14.59 14.62 2.74
C THR A 273 15.30 13.28 2.79
N HIS A 274 14.73 12.22 2.19
CA HIS A 274 15.23 10.84 2.32
C HIS A 274 15.64 10.20 0.99
N GLY A 275 15.96 11.02 -0.02
CA GLY A 275 16.27 10.54 -1.37
C GLY A 275 15.05 9.93 -2.08
N ARG A 276 15.29 9.09 -3.08
CA ARG A 276 14.24 8.44 -3.86
C ARG A 276 14.01 7.01 -3.38
N TRP A 277 12.76 6.58 -3.40
CA TRP A 277 12.31 5.27 -2.94
C TRP A 277 11.46 4.58 -4.00
N ALA A 278 11.62 3.27 -4.09
CA ALA A 278 10.85 2.39 -4.95
C ALA A 278 10.49 1.08 -4.23
N PHE A 279 9.56 0.30 -4.80
CA PHE A 279 9.12 -0.98 -4.23
C PHE A 279 9.00 -2.06 -5.30
N VAL A 280 9.52 -3.27 -5.01
CA VAL A 280 9.41 -4.45 -5.87
C VAL A 280 9.05 -5.70 -5.06
N GLU A 281 8.27 -6.60 -5.70
CA GLU A 281 8.02 -7.95 -5.20
C GLU A 281 8.76 -8.95 -6.11
N LEU A 282 9.68 -9.74 -5.55
CA LEU A 282 10.38 -10.80 -6.26
C LEU A 282 9.70 -12.15 -6.01
N ARG A 283 9.42 -12.90 -7.08
CA ARG A 283 8.49 -14.05 -7.04
C ARG A 283 9.10 -15.37 -7.48
N SER A 284 10.13 -15.36 -8.31
CA SER A 284 10.76 -16.57 -8.82
C SER A 284 12.19 -16.74 -8.33
N LEU A 285 12.48 -17.87 -7.69
CA LEU A 285 13.86 -18.26 -7.34
C LEU A 285 14.79 -18.38 -8.55
N HIS A 286 14.24 -18.84 -9.68
CA HIS A 286 15.01 -19.15 -10.87
C HIS A 286 15.37 -17.88 -11.65
N ASP A 287 14.51 -16.88 -11.57
CA ASP A 287 14.60 -15.66 -12.36
C ASP A 287 14.94 -14.44 -11.48
N PHE A 288 15.39 -14.63 -10.24
CA PHE A 288 15.60 -13.53 -9.30
C PHE A 288 16.51 -12.42 -9.83
N ARG A 289 17.57 -12.79 -10.55
CA ARG A 289 18.46 -11.83 -11.18
C ARG A 289 17.72 -11.06 -12.28
N ASP A 290 17.08 -11.76 -13.19
CA ASP A 290 16.38 -11.13 -14.31
C ASP A 290 15.20 -10.26 -13.84
N GLU A 291 14.42 -10.71 -12.85
CA GLU A 291 13.33 -9.93 -12.22
C GLU A 291 13.88 -8.68 -11.53
N PHE A 292 15.01 -8.79 -10.83
CA PHE A 292 15.62 -7.67 -10.14
C PHE A 292 16.26 -6.67 -11.10
N ASP A 293 16.96 -7.15 -12.13
CA ASP A 293 17.58 -6.34 -13.18
C ASP A 293 16.49 -5.58 -13.94
N ALA A 294 15.41 -6.26 -14.37
CA ALA A 294 14.27 -5.63 -15.02
C ALA A 294 13.57 -4.58 -14.13
N ALA A 295 13.50 -4.83 -12.81
CA ALA A 295 12.95 -3.85 -11.88
C ALA A 295 13.84 -2.61 -11.77
N ILE A 296 15.16 -2.78 -11.73
CA ILE A 296 16.11 -1.65 -11.74
C ILE A 296 15.97 -0.87 -13.05
N GLU A 297 15.97 -1.55 -14.20
CA GLU A 297 15.83 -0.92 -15.52
C GLU A 297 14.53 -0.12 -15.64
N ALA A 298 13.40 -0.67 -15.21
CA ALA A 298 12.12 0.02 -15.23
C ALA A 298 12.12 1.29 -14.35
N LEU A 299 12.80 1.25 -13.20
CA LEU A 299 12.92 2.40 -12.31
C LEU A 299 13.82 3.48 -12.90
N VAL A 300 14.93 3.11 -13.53
CA VAL A 300 15.83 4.05 -14.23
C VAL A 300 15.09 4.71 -15.40
N ALA A 301 14.40 3.92 -16.24
CA ALA A 301 13.63 4.43 -17.38
C ALA A 301 12.51 5.38 -16.95
N ALA A 302 11.83 5.11 -15.82
CA ALA A 302 10.81 6.00 -15.26
C ALA A 302 11.36 7.33 -14.72
N THR A 303 12.70 7.49 -14.61
CA THR A 303 13.33 8.72 -14.14
C THR A 303 13.98 9.58 -15.21
N GLU A 304 14.00 9.14 -16.48
CA GLU A 304 14.38 10.00 -17.60
C GLU A 304 13.17 10.84 -18.06
N PRO A 305 13.28 12.19 -18.10
CA PRO A 305 12.22 13.00 -18.69
C PRO A 305 12.19 12.80 -20.20
N ALA A 306 10.98 12.57 -20.75
CA ALA A 306 10.71 12.64 -22.18
C ALA A 306 10.81 14.08 -22.73
#